data_AF-A0A0Q4ZBZ7-F1
#
_entry.id   AF-A0A0Q4ZBZ7-F1
#
_cell.length_a   1.000
_cell.length_b   1.000
_cell.length_c   1.000
_cell.angle_alpha   90.00
_cell.angle_beta   90.00
_cell.angle_gamma   90.00
#
_symmetry.space_group_name_H-M   'P 1'
#
loop_
_entity.id
_entity.type
_entity.pdbx_description
1 polymer ?
#
loop_
_entity_poly.entity_id
_entity_poly.type
_entity_poly.pdbx_seq_one_letter_code
_entity_poly.pdbx_strand_id
1 'polypeptide(L)'
;MAAWVKGGATDADAAVEAAATLLASAQTAVLAGLCAELSAVRAAYHLADALGASVDPVAGPSLYAELGSLSRTGAMTTTPAEAVGRADAVLIVGNAPWDRPIVQDIAGSQATRGRAAGSERVILSLGGPRNGATRHVAYPAEAGGLAVSIAHLRAFLKGNLGGEAAYADLARRLSTAQYGVVLYDPAEIGELGVEMLQGMIKDLNEVTRFFGLPLSDPFQGRALLQLAAWTTGQAPRVGFGRHVPEHDPWRFDSARQIAAGEADAALWLASLPAPRPDWLGTLPSVAIVGVGSPEAGGDVADVVFAVGVPGETAGGSLWDERRAAITYTPASGQAAELSAAGILTAIQDRIQQRLTQKKGAAC
;
A
#
# COMPACT_ATOMS: atom_id res chain seq x y z
N MET A 1 -12.51 25.93 12.16
CA MET A 1 -13.63 25.45 11.30
C MET A 1 -13.08 24.30 10.48
N ALA A 2 -13.74 23.14 10.55
CA ALA A 2 -13.19 21.86 10.10
C ALA A 2 -14.05 21.16 9.03
N ALA A 3 -15.09 21.83 8.50
CA ALA A 3 -15.94 21.28 7.46
C ALA A 3 -16.43 22.35 6.48
N TRP A 4 -16.62 21.95 5.23
CA TRP A 4 -17.12 22.79 4.14
C TRP A 4 -18.14 22.04 3.29
N VAL A 5 -19.14 22.75 2.79
CA VAL A 5 -20.12 22.26 1.82
C VAL A 5 -20.24 23.29 0.71
N LYS A 6 -19.99 22.87 -0.54
CA LYS A 6 -20.06 23.72 -1.74
C LYS A 6 -19.27 25.03 -1.60
N GLY A 7 -18.03 24.95 -1.11
CA GLY A 7 -17.16 26.12 -0.87
C GLY A 7 -17.38 26.84 0.46
N GLY A 8 -18.57 26.72 1.08
CA GLY A 8 -18.90 27.41 2.33
C GLY A 8 -18.50 26.63 3.56
N ALA A 9 -17.80 27.27 4.51
CA ALA A 9 -17.54 26.68 5.82
C ALA A 9 -18.85 26.44 6.58
N THR A 10 -18.95 25.29 7.27
CA THR A 10 -20.16 24.89 8.00
C THR A 10 -19.80 24.06 9.24
N ASP A 11 -20.80 23.68 10.04
CA ASP A 11 -20.61 22.75 11.14
C ASP A 11 -20.53 21.30 10.66
N ALA A 12 -19.95 20.43 11.49
CA ALA A 12 -19.70 19.05 11.12
C ALA A 12 -21.00 18.24 10.88
N ASP A 13 -22.07 18.51 11.63
CA ASP A 13 -23.33 17.76 11.51
C ASP A 13 -24.02 18.08 10.18
N ALA A 14 -24.06 19.36 9.80
CA ALA A 14 -24.57 19.80 8.49
C ALA A 14 -23.77 19.21 7.32
N ALA A 15 -22.43 19.16 7.44
CA ALA A 15 -21.58 18.53 6.43
C ALA A 15 -21.79 17.01 6.35
N VAL A 16 -21.97 16.32 7.49
CA VAL A 16 -22.30 14.89 7.53
C VAL A 16 -23.62 14.60 6.82
N GLU A 17 -24.65 15.42 7.04
CA GLU A 17 -25.93 15.29 6.33
C GLU A 17 -25.80 15.52 4.82
N ALA A 18 -24.97 16.49 4.41
CA ALA A 18 -24.70 16.76 3.00
C ALA A 18 -23.97 15.58 2.33
N ALA A 19 -22.92 15.04 2.98
CA ALA A 19 -22.18 13.88 2.50
C ALA A 19 -23.08 12.64 2.41
N ALA A 20 -23.88 12.37 3.43
CA ALA A 20 -24.83 11.25 3.43
C ALA A 20 -25.88 11.39 2.32
N THR A 21 -26.37 12.61 2.07
CA THR A 21 -27.33 12.87 0.97
C THR A 21 -26.69 12.60 -0.40
N LEU A 22 -25.48 13.11 -0.62
CA LEU A 22 -24.73 12.94 -1.86
C LEU A 22 -24.49 11.45 -2.13
N LEU A 23 -23.89 10.74 -1.18
CA LEU A 23 -23.54 9.33 -1.34
C LEU A 23 -24.77 8.41 -1.45
N ALA A 24 -25.85 8.68 -0.70
CA ALA A 24 -27.08 7.88 -0.79
C ALA A 24 -27.87 8.11 -2.09
N SER A 25 -27.55 9.15 -2.86
CA SER A 25 -28.16 9.41 -4.16
C SER A 25 -27.43 8.72 -5.32
N ALA A 26 -26.19 8.31 -5.08
CA ALA A 26 -25.33 7.64 -6.05
C ALA A 26 -25.82 6.21 -6.35
N GLN A 27 -25.77 5.80 -7.62
CA GLN A 27 -25.98 4.42 -8.04
C GLN A 27 -24.68 3.61 -7.97
N THR A 28 -23.53 4.24 -8.14
CA THR A 28 -22.21 3.60 -8.14
C THR A 28 -21.19 4.52 -7.49
N ALA A 29 -21.16 4.48 -6.16
CA ALA A 29 -20.18 5.20 -5.36
C ALA A 29 -18.84 4.45 -5.28
N VAL A 30 -17.74 5.20 -5.22
CA VAL A 30 -16.37 4.68 -5.00
C VAL A 30 -15.76 5.33 -3.77
N LEU A 31 -15.21 4.54 -2.85
CA LEU A 31 -14.39 5.02 -1.73
C LEU A 31 -12.91 4.80 -2.07
N ALA A 32 -12.22 5.90 -2.36
CA ALA A 32 -10.85 5.91 -2.83
C ALA A 32 -9.86 6.47 -1.80
N GLY A 33 -8.57 6.24 -2.06
CA GLY A 33 -7.47 6.79 -1.27
C GLY A 33 -7.10 5.90 -0.11
N LEU A 34 -7.99 5.88 0.89
CA LEU A 34 -7.88 5.04 2.09
C LEU A 34 -6.51 5.16 2.80
N CYS A 35 -5.89 6.34 2.71
CA CYS A 35 -4.62 6.66 3.38
C CYS A 35 -4.92 7.25 4.76
N ALA A 36 -5.20 6.37 5.72
CA ALA A 36 -5.63 6.74 7.07
C ALA A 36 -5.26 5.66 8.10
N GLU A 37 -5.60 5.91 9.36
CA GLU A 37 -5.54 4.93 10.43
C GLU A 37 -6.56 3.79 10.26
N LEU A 38 -6.27 2.61 10.81
CA LEU A 38 -7.12 1.43 10.59
C LEU A 38 -8.56 1.58 11.08
N SER A 39 -8.83 2.40 12.10
CA SER A 39 -10.22 2.68 12.52
C SER A 39 -11.00 3.41 11.42
N ALA A 40 -10.37 4.35 10.70
CA ALA A 40 -11.00 5.04 9.59
C ALA A 40 -11.16 4.12 8.38
N VAL A 41 -10.13 3.34 8.05
CA VAL A 41 -10.22 2.33 6.98
C VAL A 41 -11.34 1.33 7.29
N ARG A 42 -11.46 0.85 8.53
CA ARG A 42 -12.57 -0.03 8.96
C ARG A 42 -13.94 0.63 8.74
N ALA A 43 -14.08 1.88 9.18
CA ALA A 43 -15.32 2.63 9.01
C ALA A 43 -15.66 2.85 7.52
N ALA A 44 -14.65 3.06 6.67
CA ALA A 44 -14.82 3.15 5.22
C ALA A 44 -15.36 1.84 4.61
N TYR A 45 -14.85 0.67 5.03
CA TYR A 45 -15.38 -0.62 4.58
C TYR A 45 -16.83 -0.83 5.04
N HIS A 46 -17.17 -0.46 6.28
CA HIS A 46 -18.55 -0.54 6.76
C HIS A 46 -19.50 0.42 6.04
N LEU A 47 -19.04 1.63 5.73
CA LEU A 47 -19.78 2.59 4.91
C LEU A 47 -19.97 2.06 3.48
N ALA A 48 -18.94 1.45 2.88
CA ALA A 48 -19.02 0.87 1.55
C ALA A 48 -20.06 -0.26 1.47
N ASP A 49 -20.07 -1.15 2.48
CA ASP A 49 -21.08 -2.21 2.60
C ASP A 49 -22.50 -1.64 2.71
N ALA A 50 -22.70 -0.60 3.54
CA ALA A 50 -24.01 0.05 3.69
C ALA A 50 -24.49 0.74 2.40
N LEU A 51 -23.57 1.23 1.57
CA LEU A 51 -23.86 1.89 0.29
C LEU A 51 -23.95 0.91 -0.89
N GLY A 52 -23.36 -0.27 -0.79
CA GLY A 52 -23.08 -1.12 -1.95
C GLY A 52 -21.94 -0.57 -2.84
N ALA A 53 -21.06 0.26 -2.29
CA ALA A 53 -19.97 0.92 -3.01
C ALA A 53 -18.76 0.00 -3.26
N SER A 54 -17.80 0.44 -4.08
CA SER A 54 -16.47 -0.17 -4.19
C SER A 54 -15.41 0.58 -3.39
N VAL A 55 -14.34 -0.10 -2.99
CA VAL A 55 -13.21 0.48 -2.24
C VAL A 55 -11.88 0.25 -2.95
N ASP A 56 -11.06 1.30 -3.11
CA ASP A 56 -9.75 1.21 -3.77
C ASP A 56 -8.70 2.11 -3.08
N PRO A 57 -7.60 1.55 -2.56
CA PRO A 57 -6.54 2.36 -1.95
C PRO A 57 -5.67 3.05 -3.02
N VAL A 58 -5.09 4.20 -2.69
CA VAL A 58 -4.07 4.85 -3.54
C VAL A 58 -2.83 3.97 -3.76
N ALA A 59 -2.55 3.08 -2.81
CA ALA A 59 -1.50 2.07 -2.90
C ALA A 59 -1.80 0.92 -3.88
N GLY A 60 -2.98 0.93 -4.53
CA GLY A 60 -3.46 -0.13 -5.41
C GLY A 60 -2.42 -0.66 -6.39
N PRO A 61 -1.78 0.17 -7.24
CA PRO A 61 -0.79 -0.30 -8.20
C PRO A 61 0.38 -1.08 -7.57
N SER A 62 0.97 -0.56 -6.49
CA SER A 62 2.08 -1.21 -5.78
C SER A 62 1.65 -2.50 -5.09
N LEU A 63 0.48 -2.50 -4.44
CA LEU A 63 -0.06 -3.69 -3.79
C LEU A 63 -0.37 -4.79 -4.80
N TYR A 64 -1.01 -4.45 -5.91
CA TYR A 64 -1.45 -5.43 -6.91
C TYR A 64 -0.30 -6.01 -7.73
N ALA A 65 0.80 -5.28 -7.90
CA ALA A 65 2.03 -5.85 -8.43
C ALA A 65 2.54 -7.03 -7.58
N GLU A 66 2.36 -6.98 -6.25
CA GLU A 66 2.76 -8.09 -5.39
C GLU A 66 1.66 -9.15 -5.22
N LEU A 67 0.42 -8.74 -4.98
CA LEU A 67 -0.71 -9.63 -4.73
C LEU A 67 -1.02 -10.54 -5.92
N GLY A 68 -0.90 -10.04 -7.15
CA GLY A 68 -1.09 -10.85 -8.36
C GLY A 68 -0.13 -12.03 -8.43
N SER A 69 1.13 -11.81 -8.07
CA SER A 69 2.15 -12.88 -7.97
C SER A 69 1.92 -13.80 -6.76
N LEU A 70 1.68 -13.21 -5.58
CA LEU A 70 1.52 -13.93 -4.31
C LEU A 70 0.35 -14.92 -4.36
N SER A 71 -0.79 -14.48 -4.90
CA SER A 71 -2.01 -15.28 -4.97
C SER A 71 -1.90 -16.52 -5.86
N ARG A 72 -0.99 -16.49 -6.86
CA ARG A 72 -0.77 -17.61 -7.80
C ARG A 72 0.36 -18.52 -7.39
N THR A 73 1.48 -17.95 -6.92
CA THR A 73 2.72 -18.70 -6.74
C THR A 73 3.17 -18.78 -5.27
N GLY A 74 2.62 -17.98 -4.37
CA GLY A 74 3.10 -17.82 -3.00
C GLY A 74 4.42 -17.04 -2.93
N ALA A 75 4.84 -16.69 -1.71
CA ALA A 75 6.06 -15.92 -1.47
C ALA A 75 6.93 -16.54 -0.38
N MET A 76 8.24 -16.26 -0.45
CA MET A 76 9.22 -16.62 0.58
C MET A 76 9.83 -15.34 1.11
N THR A 77 9.26 -14.79 2.20
CA THR A 77 9.61 -13.45 2.70
C THR A 77 10.31 -13.47 4.05
N THR A 78 10.96 -12.35 4.39
CA THR A 78 11.53 -12.09 5.72
C THR A 78 11.11 -10.72 6.25
N THR A 79 11.54 -10.37 7.45
CA THR A 79 11.28 -9.07 8.09
C THR A 79 12.53 -8.19 8.04
N PRO A 80 12.39 -6.85 8.15
CA PRO A 80 13.53 -5.94 8.23
C PRO A 80 14.50 -6.31 9.36
N ALA A 81 13.97 -6.67 10.54
CA ALA A 81 14.78 -7.04 11.69
C ALA A 81 15.60 -8.31 11.44
N GLU A 82 15.03 -9.33 10.78
CA GLU A 82 15.78 -10.56 10.43
C GLU A 82 16.77 -10.31 9.29
N ALA A 83 16.44 -9.47 8.31
CA ALA A 83 17.39 -9.06 7.28
C ALA A 83 18.63 -8.37 7.88
N VAL A 84 18.42 -7.34 8.72
CA VAL A 84 19.52 -6.63 9.41
C VAL A 84 20.29 -7.58 10.34
N GLY A 85 19.59 -8.44 11.07
CA GLY A 85 20.20 -9.28 12.09
C GLY A 85 20.91 -10.53 11.58
N ARG A 86 20.50 -11.10 10.44
CA ARG A 86 20.97 -12.42 9.97
C ARG A 86 21.61 -12.41 8.59
N ALA A 87 21.27 -11.47 7.71
CA ALA A 87 21.67 -11.60 6.32
C ALA A 87 23.18 -11.38 6.14
N ASP A 88 23.83 -12.35 5.49
CA ASP A 88 25.23 -12.27 5.02
C ASP A 88 25.33 -11.91 3.54
N ALA A 89 24.29 -12.18 2.75
CA ALA A 89 24.19 -11.72 1.37
C ALA A 89 22.89 -10.94 1.15
N VAL A 90 23.00 -9.73 0.59
CA VAL A 90 21.84 -8.89 0.27
C VAL A 90 21.93 -8.47 -1.19
N LEU A 91 20.93 -8.85 -1.97
CA LEU A 91 20.71 -8.36 -3.33
C LEU A 91 19.68 -7.23 -3.30
N ILE A 92 20.08 -6.05 -3.74
CA ILE A 92 19.20 -4.88 -3.84
C ILE A 92 18.82 -4.70 -5.31
N VAL A 93 17.54 -4.86 -5.64
CA VAL A 93 17.03 -4.80 -7.01
C VAL A 93 16.33 -3.46 -7.24
N GLY A 94 16.77 -2.73 -8.26
CA GLY A 94 16.23 -1.43 -8.61
C GLY A 94 16.82 -0.27 -7.79
N ASN A 95 16.21 0.90 -7.96
CA ASN A 95 16.62 2.16 -7.35
C ASN A 95 15.79 2.50 -6.11
N ALA A 96 14.50 2.15 -6.07
CA ALA A 96 13.61 2.52 -4.97
C ALA A 96 14.09 2.04 -3.57
N PRO A 97 14.70 0.85 -3.42
CA PRO A 97 15.32 0.46 -2.16
C PRO A 97 16.36 1.41 -1.57
N TRP A 98 17.11 2.12 -2.41
CA TRP A 98 18.24 2.93 -1.98
C TRP A 98 17.82 4.19 -1.22
N ASP A 99 16.59 4.65 -1.41
CA ASP A 99 16.00 5.77 -0.70
C ASP A 99 15.47 5.37 0.70
N ARG A 100 15.50 4.07 1.03
CA ARG A 100 14.96 3.56 2.29
C ARG A 100 16.05 3.39 3.36
N PRO A 101 15.76 3.73 4.63
CA PRO A 101 16.72 3.56 5.73
C PRO A 101 17.27 2.14 5.88
N ILE A 102 16.50 1.13 5.49
CA ILE A 102 16.88 -0.28 5.61
C ILE A 102 18.19 -0.61 4.88
N VAL A 103 18.52 0.07 3.78
CA VAL A 103 19.80 -0.13 3.08
C VAL A 103 20.97 0.33 3.95
N GLN A 104 20.83 1.47 4.63
CA GLN A 104 21.86 1.97 5.55
C GLN A 104 21.94 1.15 6.82
N ASP A 105 20.80 0.71 7.37
CA ASP A 105 20.77 -0.18 8.53
C ASP A 105 21.49 -1.51 8.23
N ILE A 106 21.33 -2.04 7.01
CA ILE A 106 22.05 -3.22 6.54
C ILE A 106 23.54 -2.90 6.25
N ALA A 107 23.87 -1.78 5.63
CA ALA A 107 25.26 -1.47 5.32
C ALA A 107 26.11 -1.14 6.57
N GLY A 108 25.48 -0.52 7.57
CA GLY A 108 26.13 -0.04 8.79
C GLY A 108 26.30 -1.10 9.89
N SER A 109 25.81 -2.33 9.69
CA SER A 109 25.88 -3.39 10.69
C SER A 109 26.39 -4.71 10.12
N GLN A 110 27.03 -5.52 10.96
CA GLN A 110 27.22 -6.94 10.68
C GLN A 110 25.96 -7.73 11.04
N ALA A 111 25.85 -8.96 10.55
CA ALA A 111 24.89 -9.92 11.07
C ALA A 111 25.24 -10.22 12.54
N THR A 112 24.26 -10.11 13.44
CA THR A 112 24.43 -10.30 14.89
C THR A 112 23.79 -11.57 15.40
N ARG A 113 22.98 -12.24 14.58
CA ARG A 113 22.18 -13.40 14.95
C ARG A 113 22.21 -14.47 13.85
N GLY A 114 21.89 -15.71 14.24
CA GLY A 114 21.82 -16.84 13.31
C GLY A 114 23.19 -17.37 12.88
N ARG A 115 23.18 -18.29 11.90
CA ARG A 115 24.36 -19.03 11.44
C ARG A 115 25.48 -18.11 10.91
N ALA A 116 25.09 -16.97 10.32
CA ALA A 116 25.99 -16.00 9.73
C ALA A 116 26.48 -14.92 10.70
N ALA A 117 26.12 -14.98 11.99
CA ALA A 117 26.51 -13.96 12.96
C ALA A 117 28.04 -13.75 12.96
N GLY A 118 28.46 -12.48 12.90
CA GLY A 118 29.88 -12.08 12.84
C GLY A 118 30.52 -12.15 11.45
N SER A 119 29.81 -12.62 10.42
CA SER A 119 30.32 -12.66 9.04
C SER A 119 30.33 -11.27 8.40
N GLU A 120 31.26 -11.04 7.48
CA GLU A 120 31.20 -9.88 6.58
C GLU A 120 29.98 -9.98 5.66
N ARG A 121 29.33 -8.84 5.41
CA ARG A 121 28.13 -8.78 4.57
C ARG A 121 28.50 -8.48 3.13
N VAL A 122 28.01 -9.30 2.22
CA VAL A 122 28.10 -9.07 0.78
C VAL A 122 26.85 -8.33 0.32
N ILE A 123 27.03 -7.07 -0.09
CA ILE A 123 25.95 -6.24 -0.67
C ILE A 123 26.13 -6.20 -2.19
N LEU A 124 25.10 -6.63 -2.90
CA LEU A 124 25.04 -6.73 -4.35
C LEU A 124 23.89 -5.85 -4.84
N SER A 125 24.03 -5.21 -6.00
CA SER A 125 22.93 -4.44 -6.61
C SER A 125 22.65 -4.90 -8.04
N LEU A 126 21.38 -4.90 -8.43
CA LEU A 126 20.94 -5.16 -9.80
C LEU A 126 20.11 -3.98 -10.29
N GLY A 127 20.65 -3.21 -11.23
CA GLY A 127 19.98 -2.01 -11.77
C GLY A 127 19.89 -0.82 -10.82
N GLY A 128 20.57 -0.88 -9.68
CA GLY A 128 20.75 0.25 -8.76
C GLY A 128 21.91 1.19 -9.16
N PRO A 129 22.22 2.21 -8.34
CA PRO A 129 23.30 3.16 -8.60
C PRO A 129 24.66 2.45 -8.65
N ARG A 130 25.51 2.82 -9.62
CA ARG A 130 26.87 2.24 -9.75
C ARG A 130 27.82 2.70 -8.65
N ASN A 131 27.69 3.95 -8.23
CA ASN A 131 28.49 4.59 -7.21
C ASN A 131 27.55 5.18 -6.15
N GLY A 132 27.90 5.04 -4.88
CA GLY A 132 27.11 5.58 -3.77
C GLY A 132 27.90 5.54 -2.46
N ALA A 133 27.34 6.15 -1.41
CA ALA A 133 27.96 6.16 -0.08
C ALA A 133 28.09 4.74 0.51
N THR A 134 27.15 3.86 0.18
CA THR A 134 27.17 2.44 0.58
C THR A 134 28.05 1.63 -0.36
N ARG A 135 29.10 1.01 0.18
CA ARG A 135 29.96 0.09 -0.57
C ARG A 135 29.18 -1.17 -0.95
N HIS A 136 29.12 -1.47 -2.25
CA HIS A 136 28.45 -2.65 -2.79
C HIS A 136 29.05 -3.05 -4.14
N VAL A 137 28.68 -4.23 -4.66
CA VAL A 137 29.05 -4.67 -6.01
C VAL A 137 27.85 -4.50 -6.94
N ALA A 138 27.99 -3.62 -7.93
CA ALA A 138 26.89 -3.27 -8.84
C ALA A 138 26.89 -4.10 -10.13
N TYR A 139 25.73 -4.65 -10.47
CA TYR A 139 25.46 -5.33 -11.73
C TYR A 139 24.48 -4.48 -12.56
N PRO A 140 24.80 -4.21 -13.83
CA PRO A 140 23.90 -3.44 -14.69
C PRO A 140 22.61 -4.22 -14.96
N ALA A 141 21.50 -3.51 -15.08
CA ALA A 141 20.27 -4.08 -15.63
C ALA A 141 20.42 -4.31 -17.14
N GLU A 142 19.71 -5.31 -17.64
CA GLU A 142 19.51 -5.55 -19.07
C GLU A 142 18.74 -4.40 -19.72
N ALA A 143 18.91 -4.23 -21.03
CA ALA A 143 18.16 -3.22 -21.81
C ALA A 143 16.63 -3.42 -21.73
N GLY A 144 16.17 -4.66 -21.49
CA GLY A 144 14.76 -4.98 -21.28
C GLY A 144 14.20 -4.63 -19.90
N GLY A 145 15.00 -4.04 -19.01
CA GLY A 145 14.59 -3.63 -17.67
C GLY A 145 14.78 -4.69 -16.58
N LEU A 146 14.33 -4.38 -15.36
CA LEU A 146 14.58 -5.20 -14.17
C LEU A 146 13.93 -6.58 -14.26
N ALA A 147 12.68 -6.69 -14.72
CA ALA A 147 12.00 -7.99 -14.85
C ALA A 147 12.76 -8.96 -15.78
N VAL A 148 13.26 -8.45 -16.91
CA VAL A 148 14.10 -9.21 -17.85
C VAL A 148 15.43 -9.60 -17.20
N SER A 149 16.05 -8.66 -16.46
CA SER A 149 17.30 -8.90 -15.73
C SER A 149 17.15 -10.02 -14.69
N ILE A 150 16.05 -10.02 -13.93
CA ILE A 150 15.73 -11.05 -12.94
C ILE A 150 15.55 -12.41 -13.62
N ALA A 151 14.82 -12.46 -14.75
CA ALA A 151 14.66 -13.70 -15.53
C ALA A 151 16.01 -14.24 -16.04
N HIS A 152 16.87 -13.35 -16.52
CA HIS A 152 18.20 -13.70 -17.01
C HIS A 152 19.09 -14.25 -15.88
N LEU A 153 19.11 -13.58 -14.72
CA LEU A 153 19.81 -14.05 -13.52
C LEU A 153 19.30 -15.43 -13.06
N ARG A 154 17.98 -15.62 -13.04
CA ARG A 154 17.36 -16.90 -12.67
C ARG A 154 17.80 -18.03 -13.61
N ALA A 155 17.97 -17.77 -14.90
CA ALA A 155 18.44 -18.77 -15.85
C ALA A 155 19.87 -19.27 -15.53
N PHE A 156 20.77 -18.39 -15.10
CA PHE A 156 22.10 -18.78 -14.59
C PHE A 156 22.00 -19.58 -13.28
N LEU A 157 21.15 -19.17 -12.34
CA LEU A 157 20.94 -19.90 -11.08
C LEU A 157 20.41 -21.31 -11.29
N LYS A 158 19.59 -21.55 -12.32
CA LYS A 158 19.12 -22.90 -12.70
C LYS A 158 20.12 -23.70 -13.53
N GLY A 159 21.27 -23.11 -13.91
CA GLY A 159 22.25 -23.75 -14.79
C GLY A 159 21.80 -23.88 -16.25
N ASN A 160 20.76 -23.15 -16.67
CA ASN A 160 20.30 -23.14 -18.06
C ASN A 160 21.21 -22.31 -18.97
N LEU A 161 21.97 -21.39 -18.39
CA LEU A 161 23.00 -20.59 -19.05
C LEU A 161 24.34 -20.80 -18.33
N GLY A 162 25.43 -20.78 -19.10
CA GLY A 162 26.80 -20.94 -18.58
C GLY A 162 27.76 -19.88 -19.11
N GLY A 163 29.03 -19.98 -18.72
CA GLY A 163 30.11 -19.07 -19.12
C GLY A 163 30.45 -18.00 -18.08
N GLU A 164 31.47 -17.19 -18.38
CA GLU A 164 31.97 -16.11 -17.50
C GLU A 164 31.24 -14.79 -17.77
N ALA A 165 29.92 -14.79 -17.60
CA ALA A 165 29.08 -13.59 -17.70
C ALA A 165 28.94 -12.89 -16.34
N ALA A 166 28.62 -11.59 -16.34
CA ALA A 166 28.39 -10.84 -15.11
C ALA A 166 27.31 -11.50 -14.23
N TYR A 167 26.23 -12.00 -14.82
CA TYR A 167 25.15 -12.64 -14.07
C TYR A 167 25.50 -14.07 -13.61
N ALA A 168 26.49 -14.72 -14.23
CA ALA A 168 27.05 -15.97 -13.71
C ALA A 168 27.81 -15.71 -12.40
N ASP A 169 28.58 -14.60 -12.31
CA ASP A 169 29.24 -14.20 -11.06
C ASP A 169 28.23 -13.87 -9.97
N LEU A 170 27.19 -13.10 -10.31
CA LEU A 170 26.10 -12.78 -9.39
C LEU A 170 25.42 -14.07 -8.87
N ALA A 171 25.06 -14.99 -9.75
CA ALA A 171 24.45 -16.26 -9.39
C ALA A 171 25.31 -17.08 -8.40
N ARG A 172 26.63 -17.16 -8.64
CA ARG A 172 27.57 -17.84 -7.74
C ARG A 172 27.59 -17.21 -6.34
N ARG A 173 27.68 -15.88 -6.26
CA ARG A 173 27.69 -15.15 -4.98
C ARG A 173 26.41 -15.35 -4.17
N LEU A 174 25.26 -15.36 -4.84
CA LEU A 174 23.97 -15.60 -4.16
C LEU A 174 23.88 -17.04 -3.65
N SER A 175 24.34 -18.02 -4.43
CA SER A 175 24.25 -19.45 -4.06
C SER A 175 25.10 -19.83 -2.85
N THR A 176 26.13 -19.04 -2.52
CA THR A 176 27.01 -19.27 -1.35
C THR A 176 26.53 -18.63 -0.05
N ALA A 177 25.41 -17.90 -0.07
CA ALA A 177 24.87 -17.26 1.12
C ALA A 177 24.52 -18.28 2.21
N GLN A 178 24.47 -17.85 3.47
CA GLN A 178 23.91 -18.63 4.57
C GLN A 178 22.48 -18.20 4.92
N TYR A 179 22.19 -16.91 4.81
CA TYR A 179 20.91 -16.25 4.94
C TYR A 179 20.87 -15.09 3.92
N GLY A 180 20.33 -15.37 2.75
CA GLY A 180 20.23 -14.37 1.68
C GLY A 180 18.94 -13.57 1.72
N VAL A 181 19.02 -12.30 1.37
CA VAL A 181 17.84 -11.41 1.24
C VAL A 181 17.86 -10.71 -0.12
N VAL A 182 16.71 -10.68 -0.80
CA VAL A 182 16.48 -9.81 -1.95
C VAL A 182 15.57 -8.66 -1.52
N LEU A 183 16.11 -7.44 -1.50
CA LEU A 183 15.36 -6.20 -1.23
C LEU A 183 14.90 -5.59 -2.56
N TYR A 184 13.60 -5.34 -2.70
CA TYR A 184 13.01 -4.84 -3.95
C TYR A 184 11.73 -4.05 -3.68
N ASP A 185 11.38 -3.15 -4.60
CA ASP A 185 10.05 -2.54 -4.64
C ASP A 185 9.16 -3.28 -5.65
N PRO A 186 7.99 -3.83 -5.25
CA PRO A 186 7.06 -4.44 -6.18
C PRO A 186 6.63 -3.53 -7.33
N ALA A 187 6.49 -2.22 -7.08
CA ALA A 187 6.05 -1.28 -8.12
C ALA A 187 7.12 -1.06 -9.20
N GLU A 188 8.40 -0.99 -8.83
CA GLU A 188 9.51 -0.81 -9.79
C GLU A 188 9.71 -2.04 -10.71
N ILE A 189 9.44 -3.25 -10.21
CA ILE A 189 9.66 -4.49 -10.99
C ILE A 189 8.40 -5.07 -11.64
N GLY A 190 7.21 -4.65 -11.20
CA GLY A 190 5.91 -5.09 -11.72
C GLY A 190 5.58 -6.56 -11.42
N GLU A 191 4.33 -6.96 -11.67
CA GLU A 191 3.81 -8.29 -11.28
C GLU A 191 4.64 -9.45 -11.80
N LEU A 192 4.97 -9.44 -13.10
CA LEU A 192 5.80 -10.50 -13.71
C LEU A 192 7.22 -10.53 -13.14
N GLY A 193 7.77 -9.35 -12.80
CA GLY A 193 9.07 -9.25 -12.14
C GLY A 193 9.03 -9.84 -10.73
N VAL A 194 8.00 -9.53 -9.95
CA VAL A 194 7.78 -10.11 -8.61
C VAL A 194 7.66 -11.64 -8.69
N GLU A 195 6.86 -12.15 -9.64
CA GLU A 195 6.69 -13.60 -9.81
C GLU A 195 8.00 -14.28 -10.19
N MET A 196 8.75 -13.71 -11.12
CA MET A 196 10.05 -14.23 -11.51
C MET A 196 11.05 -14.21 -10.36
N LEU A 197 11.05 -13.13 -9.57
CA LEU A 197 11.91 -12.96 -8.39
C LEU A 197 11.56 -13.97 -7.29
N GLN A 198 10.27 -14.18 -6.99
CA GLN A 198 9.84 -15.20 -6.02
C GLN A 198 10.17 -16.61 -6.50
N GLY A 199 10.05 -16.88 -7.80
CA GLY A 199 10.51 -18.13 -8.39
C GLY A 199 12.02 -18.33 -8.24
N MET A 200 12.81 -17.29 -8.50
CA MET A 200 14.27 -17.31 -8.32
C MET A 200 14.66 -17.57 -6.86
N ILE A 201 13.97 -16.94 -5.91
CA ILE A 201 14.17 -17.18 -4.48
C ILE A 201 13.85 -18.64 -4.13
N LYS A 202 12.78 -19.22 -4.68
CA LYS A 202 12.44 -20.63 -4.46
C LYS A 202 13.53 -21.58 -4.99
N ASP A 203 14.04 -21.32 -6.20
CA ASP A 203 15.17 -22.11 -6.76
C ASP A 203 16.43 -21.99 -5.88
N LEU A 204 16.77 -20.79 -5.40
CA LEU A 204 17.87 -20.58 -4.45
C LEU A 204 17.68 -21.37 -3.14
N ASN A 205 16.43 -21.57 -2.70
CA ASN A 205 16.13 -22.30 -1.48
C ASN A 205 16.38 -23.81 -1.55
N GLU A 206 16.63 -24.36 -2.76
CA GLU A 206 17.05 -25.76 -2.93
C GLU A 206 18.46 -26.01 -2.37
N VAL A 207 19.33 -24.98 -2.36
CA VAL A 207 20.74 -25.11 -1.98
C VAL A 207 21.14 -24.24 -0.79
N THR A 208 20.43 -23.14 -0.54
CA THR A 208 20.67 -22.25 0.61
C THR A 208 19.34 -21.72 1.19
N ARG A 209 19.36 -20.71 2.07
CA ARG A 209 18.15 -20.03 2.57
C ARG A 209 18.13 -18.61 2.06
N PHE A 210 17.10 -18.29 1.30
CA PHE A 210 16.93 -16.99 0.65
C PHE A 210 15.51 -16.47 0.84
N PHE A 211 15.36 -15.16 1.01
CA PHE A 211 14.08 -14.53 1.30
C PHE A 211 13.92 -13.22 0.54
N GLY A 212 12.69 -12.87 0.20
CA GLY A 212 12.35 -11.54 -0.31
C GLY A 212 12.03 -10.60 0.85
N LEU A 213 12.48 -9.36 0.74
CA LEU A 213 12.03 -8.25 1.57
C LEU A 213 11.41 -7.22 0.63
N PRO A 214 10.10 -7.34 0.33
CA PRO A 214 9.42 -6.34 -0.48
C PRO A 214 9.29 -5.04 0.31
N LEU A 215 9.54 -3.91 -0.35
CA LEU A 215 9.22 -2.62 0.23
C LEU A 215 7.72 -2.45 0.44
N SER A 216 7.39 -1.63 1.41
CA SER A 216 6.02 -1.20 1.67
C SER A 216 5.73 0.10 0.96
N ASP A 217 4.50 0.25 0.46
CA ASP A 217 4.02 1.53 -0.03
C ASP A 217 3.99 2.56 1.13
N PRO A 218 4.21 3.85 0.86
CA PRO A 218 4.17 4.89 1.89
C PRO A 218 2.74 5.36 2.22
N PHE A 219 1.70 4.68 1.74
CA PHE A 219 0.31 5.14 1.78
C PHE A 219 -0.62 4.14 2.51
N GLN A 220 -0.09 3.47 3.54
CA GLN A 220 -0.84 2.57 4.42
C GLN A 220 -1.40 1.30 3.76
N GLY A 221 -1.07 1.03 2.49
CA GLY A 221 -1.62 -0.08 1.72
C GLY A 221 -1.40 -1.44 2.36
N ARG A 222 -0.23 -1.68 2.95
CA ARG A 222 0.08 -2.92 3.70
C ARG A 222 -0.84 -3.17 4.88
N ALA A 223 -1.13 -2.13 5.68
CA ALA A 223 -2.05 -2.26 6.82
C ALA A 223 -3.49 -2.46 6.34
N LEU A 224 -3.87 -1.73 5.28
CA LEU A 224 -5.18 -1.84 4.66
C LEU A 224 -5.43 -3.22 4.07
N LEU A 225 -4.46 -3.83 3.40
CA LEU A 225 -4.54 -5.20 2.89
C LEU A 225 -4.89 -6.19 4.01
N GLN A 226 -4.23 -6.08 5.17
CA GLN A 226 -4.52 -6.96 6.30
C GLN A 226 -5.95 -6.76 6.82
N LEU A 227 -6.39 -5.50 6.91
CA LEU A 227 -7.75 -5.18 7.30
C LEU A 227 -8.78 -5.73 6.32
N ALA A 228 -8.58 -5.50 5.02
CA ALA A 228 -9.44 -6.02 3.97
C ALA A 228 -9.60 -7.54 4.11
N ALA A 229 -8.49 -8.25 4.33
CA ALA A 229 -8.46 -9.71 4.46
C ALA A 229 -9.30 -10.20 5.64
N TRP A 230 -9.14 -9.65 6.84
CA TRP A 230 -9.93 -10.11 8.00
C TRP A 230 -11.36 -9.54 8.04
N THR A 231 -11.65 -8.46 7.31
CA THR A 231 -12.98 -7.84 7.29
C THR A 231 -13.88 -8.45 6.20
N THR A 232 -13.32 -8.76 5.03
CA THR A 232 -14.08 -9.21 3.85
C THR A 232 -13.76 -10.63 3.42
N GLY A 233 -12.68 -11.22 3.95
CA GLY A 233 -12.11 -12.47 3.45
C GLY A 233 -11.30 -12.32 2.17
N GLN A 234 -11.15 -11.11 1.64
CA GLN A 234 -10.53 -10.82 0.34
C GLN A 234 -9.51 -9.67 0.43
N ALA A 235 -8.72 -9.48 -0.64
CA ALA A 235 -7.88 -8.31 -0.80
C ALA A 235 -8.73 -7.03 -1.07
N PRO A 236 -8.12 -5.82 -1.13
CA PRO A 236 -8.82 -4.56 -1.46
C PRO A 236 -9.43 -4.58 -2.88
N ARG A 237 -9.95 -3.47 -3.43
CA ARG A 237 -10.68 -3.51 -4.72
C ARG A 237 -11.84 -4.51 -4.68
N VAL A 238 -12.66 -4.29 -3.67
CA VAL A 238 -13.88 -5.06 -3.39
C VAL A 238 -15.09 -4.16 -3.58
N GLY A 239 -16.15 -4.70 -4.18
CA GLY A 239 -17.44 -4.04 -4.31
C GLY A 239 -18.52 -4.75 -3.48
N PHE A 240 -19.46 -3.98 -2.95
CA PHE A 240 -20.54 -4.48 -2.09
C PHE A 240 -21.93 -4.38 -2.73
N GLY A 241 -22.01 -4.11 -4.04
CA GLY A 241 -23.28 -3.84 -4.74
C GLY A 241 -24.33 -4.96 -4.67
N ARG A 242 -23.92 -6.19 -4.36
CA ARG A 242 -24.81 -7.35 -4.18
C ARG A 242 -24.90 -7.84 -2.74
N HIS A 243 -24.51 -7.03 -1.76
CA HIS A 243 -24.45 -7.37 -0.32
C HIS A 243 -23.53 -8.56 0.00
N VAL A 244 -22.62 -8.89 -0.91
CA VAL A 244 -21.52 -9.82 -0.71
C VAL A 244 -20.25 -9.14 -1.24
N PRO A 245 -19.10 -9.34 -0.58
CA PRO A 245 -17.84 -8.77 -1.04
C PRO A 245 -17.41 -9.43 -2.36
N GLU A 246 -17.52 -8.70 -3.46
CA GLU A 246 -17.03 -9.11 -4.77
C GLU A 246 -15.62 -8.56 -4.97
N HIS A 247 -14.61 -9.43 -5.02
CA HIS A 247 -13.23 -9.03 -5.30
C HIS A 247 -12.97 -9.08 -6.80
N ASP A 248 -12.58 -7.94 -7.38
CA ASP A 248 -12.21 -7.83 -8.79
C ASP A 248 -11.24 -6.64 -8.96
N PRO A 249 -9.92 -6.91 -9.02
CA PRO A 249 -8.88 -5.88 -9.09
C PRO A 249 -8.95 -4.96 -10.31
N TRP A 250 -9.60 -5.42 -11.38
CA TRP A 250 -9.74 -4.62 -12.60
C TRP A 250 -11.04 -3.80 -12.56
N ARG A 251 -12.16 -4.44 -12.20
CA ARG A 251 -13.46 -3.78 -12.16
C ARG A 251 -13.49 -2.68 -11.11
N PHE A 252 -12.96 -2.94 -9.92
CA PHE A 252 -12.99 -2.03 -8.77
C PHE A 252 -11.72 -1.18 -8.63
N ASP A 253 -10.99 -0.97 -9.73
CA ASP A 253 -9.98 0.07 -9.84
C ASP A 253 -10.67 1.44 -9.98
N SER A 254 -10.48 2.31 -8.99
CA SER A 254 -11.13 3.63 -8.93
C SER A 254 -10.74 4.53 -10.10
N ALA A 255 -9.47 4.52 -10.52
CA ALA A 255 -9.00 5.33 -11.63
C ALA A 255 -9.69 4.90 -12.93
N ARG A 256 -9.83 3.60 -13.14
CA ARG A 256 -10.52 3.03 -14.29
C ARG A 256 -12.03 3.27 -14.25
N GLN A 257 -12.69 3.06 -13.10
CA GLN A 257 -14.13 3.31 -12.91
C GLN A 257 -14.49 4.76 -13.26
N ILE A 258 -13.69 5.70 -12.75
CA ILE A 258 -13.95 7.14 -12.95
C ILE A 258 -13.63 7.56 -14.38
N ALA A 259 -12.51 7.11 -14.96
CA ALA A 259 -12.17 7.42 -16.35
C ALA A 259 -13.21 6.89 -17.35
N ALA A 260 -13.85 5.76 -17.04
CA ALA A 260 -14.93 5.18 -17.85
C ALA A 260 -16.31 5.84 -17.63
N GLY A 261 -16.44 6.72 -16.63
CA GLY A 261 -17.72 7.34 -16.27
C GLY A 261 -18.70 6.37 -15.60
N GLU A 262 -18.21 5.29 -14.99
CA GLU A 262 -19.06 4.30 -14.30
C GLU A 262 -19.42 4.74 -12.88
N ALA A 263 -18.55 5.51 -12.23
CA ALA A 263 -18.80 6.06 -10.91
C ALA A 263 -19.51 7.41 -11.00
N ASP A 264 -20.60 7.58 -10.25
CA ASP A 264 -21.40 8.81 -10.20
C ASP A 264 -21.21 9.62 -8.90
N ALA A 265 -20.53 9.04 -7.91
CA ALA A 265 -20.00 9.77 -6.75
C ALA A 265 -18.72 9.12 -6.21
N ALA A 266 -17.92 9.90 -5.49
CA ALA A 266 -16.71 9.38 -4.84
C ALA A 266 -16.51 9.94 -3.43
N LEU A 267 -15.88 9.15 -2.56
CA LEU A 267 -15.31 9.62 -1.30
C LEU A 267 -13.80 9.44 -1.33
N TRP A 268 -13.06 10.50 -1.04
CA TRP A 268 -11.61 10.49 -0.91
C TRP A 268 -11.21 10.50 0.56
N LEU A 269 -10.53 9.46 1.03
CA LEU A 269 -10.03 9.35 2.40
C LEU A 269 -8.51 9.49 2.44
N ALA A 270 -8.01 10.60 2.99
CA ALA A 270 -6.59 10.91 3.13
C ALA A 270 -6.29 11.66 4.43
N SER A 271 -6.48 11.01 5.59
CA SER A 271 -6.06 11.55 6.88
C SER A 271 -4.55 11.78 6.97
N LEU A 272 -3.78 10.96 6.22
CA LEU A 272 -2.35 11.12 5.99
C LEU A 272 -2.08 11.66 4.58
N PRO A 273 -0.92 12.31 4.33
CA PRO A 273 -0.57 12.78 3.00
C PRO A 273 -0.64 11.67 1.94
N ALA A 274 -1.36 11.95 0.86
CA ALA A 274 -1.49 11.06 -0.29
C ALA A 274 -1.55 11.91 -1.58
N PRO A 275 -1.12 11.37 -2.74
CA PRO A 275 -1.27 12.06 -4.02
C PRO A 275 -2.73 12.43 -4.26
N ARG A 276 -3.00 13.71 -4.50
CA ARG A 276 -4.33 14.19 -4.84
C ARG A 276 -4.78 13.54 -6.15
N PRO A 277 -5.95 12.88 -6.20
CA PRO A 277 -6.47 12.35 -7.45
C PRO A 277 -7.00 13.46 -8.36
N ASP A 278 -6.76 13.32 -9.67
CA ASP A 278 -7.16 14.31 -10.69
C ASP A 278 -8.67 14.42 -10.89
N TRP A 279 -9.45 13.46 -10.38
CA TRP A 279 -10.90 13.44 -10.52
C TRP A 279 -11.64 14.24 -9.44
N LEU A 280 -10.98 14.71 -8.38
CA LEU A 280 -11.63 15.56 -7.38
C LEU A 280 -12.18 16.83 -8.04
N GLY A 281 -13.49 17.06 -7.90
CA GLY A 281 -14.20 18.16 -8.56
C GLY A 281 -14.74 17.84 -9.96
N THR A 282 -14.45 16.67 -10.54
CA THR A 282 -15.01 16.24 -11.84
C THR A 282 -16.34 15.49 -11.70
N LEU A 283 -16.59 14.91 -10.53
CA LEU A 283 -17.82 14.24 -10.13
C LEU A 283 -18.19 14.62 -8.68
N PRO A 284 -19.46 14.44 -8.26
CA PRO A 284 -19.89 14.65 -6.88
C PRO A 284 -18.99 13.92 -5.89
N SER A 285 -18.33 14.65 -4.99
CA SER A 285 -17.31 14.06 -4.12
C SER A 285 -17.31 14.56 -2.68
N VAL A 286 -16.93 13.66 -1.79
CA VAL A 286 -16.68 13.92 -0.37
C VAL A 286 -15.20 13.73 -0.09
N ALA A 287 -14.50 14.73 0.44
CA ALA A 287 -13.10 14.62 0.85
C ALA A 287 -12.99 14.61 2.38
N ILE A 288 -12.34 13.61 2.94
CA ILE A 288 -11.97 13.52 4.35
C ILE A 288 -10.45 13.54 4.42
N VAL A 289 -9.88 14.68 4.82
CA VAL A 289 -8.45 14.97 4.71
C VAL A 289 -7.85 15.45 6.02
N GLY A 290 -6.56 15.22 6.22
CA GLY A 290 -5.85 15.67 7.43
C GLY A 290 -5.91 17.20 7.63
N VAL A 291 -6.04 17.64 8.87
CA VAL A 291 -5.91 19.06 9.23
C VAL A 291 -4.55 19.59 8.78
N GLY A 292 -4.53 20.74 8.08
CA GLY A 292 -3.31 21.33 7.52
C GLY A 292 -2.91 20.78 6.15
N SER A 293 -3.63 19.80 5.60
CA SER A 293 -3.48 19.37 4.20
C SER A 293 -3.82 20.53 3.24
N PRO A 294 -3.12 20.66 2.09
CA PRO A 294 -3.51 21.57 1.02
C PRO A 294 -4.94 21.35 0.49
N GLU A 295 -5.47 20.15 0.68
CA GLU A 295 -6.81 19.72 0.30
C GLU A 295 -7.87 20.04 1.37
N ALA A 296 -7.49 20.61 2.51
CA ALA A 296 -8.42 21.02 3.58
C ALA A 296 -9.06 22.39 3.29
N GLY A 297 -9.80 22.49 2.18
CA GLY A 297 -10.46 23.73 1.75
C GLY A 297 -11.74 23.48 0.96
N GLY A 298 -12.66 24.45 1.00
CA GLY A 298 -14.01 24.30 0.43
C GLY A 298 -14.10 24.11 -1.08
N ASP A 299 -13.05 24.48 -1.83
CA ASP A 299 -13.02 24.38 -3.29
C ASP A 299 -12.49 23.02 -3.80
N VAL A 300 -12.23 22.08 -2.88
CA VAL A 300 -11.58 20.81 -3.21
C VAL A 300 -12.58 19.72 -3.64
N ALA A 301 -13.74 19.69 -3.00
CA ALA A 301 -14.81 18.73 -3.26
C ALA A 301 -16.16 19.35 -2.85
N ASP A 302 -17.27 18.68 -3.16
CA ASP A 302 -18.61 19.16 -2.78
C ASP A 302 -18.83 19.20 -1.28
N VAL A 303 -18.22 18.26 -0.55
CA VAL A 303 -18.15 18.24 0.91
C VAL A 303 -16.72 17.93 1.32
N VAL A 304 -16.18 18.72 2.24
CA VAL A 304 -14.80 18.55 2.74
C VAL A 304 -14.80 18.53 4.25
N PHE A 305 -14.05 17.59 4.84
CA PHE A 305 -13.79 17.50 6.27
C PHE A 305 -12.29 17.55 6.53
N ALA A 306 -11.86 18.45 7.41
CA ALA A 306 -10.53 18.44 8.00
C ALA A 306 -10.57 17.60 9.30
N VAL A 307 -9.84 16.50 9.34
CA VAL A 307 -9.82 15.55 10.45
C VAL A 307 -8.42 15.44 11.06
N GLY A 308 -8.31 14.85 12.25
CA GLY A 308 -7.03 14.64 12.88
C GLY A 308 -6.07 13.79 12.04
N VAL A 309 -4.81 14.20 11.97
CA VAL A 309 -3.73 13.47 11.32
C VAL A 309 -3.20 12.43 12.31
N PRO A 310 -3.32 11.12 12.03
CA PRO A 310 -2.86 10.08 12.95
C PRO A 310 -1.34 10.12 13.11
N GLY A 311 -0.87 10.14 14.35
CA GLY A 311 0.53 10.35 14.72
C GLY A 311 0.90 11.80 15.01
N GLU A 312 0.07 12.77 14.61
CA GLU A 312 0.30 14.20 14.87
C GLU A 312 -0.77 14.77 15.80
N THR A 313 -2.00 14.92 15.30
CA THR A 313 -3.13 15.53 16.03
C THR A 313 -4.19 14.52 16.44
N ALA A 314 -3.96 13.23 16.19
CA ALA A 314 -4.77 12.11 16.67
C ALA A 314 -3.89 10.86 16.85
N GLY A 315 -4.30 9.94 17.72
CA GLY A 315 -3.68 8.61 17.79
C GLY A 315 -4.26 7.69 16.72
N GLY A 316 -3.50 6.70 16.25
CA GLY A 316 -3.98 5.77 15.23
C GLY A 316 -3.14 4.51 15.12
N SER A 317 -3.76 3.41 14.67
CA SER A 317 -3.02 2.20 14.29
C SER A 317 -2.57 2.33 12.84
N LEU A 318 -1.26 2.36 12.61
CA LEU A 318 -0.61 2.63 11.33
C LEU A 318 0.34 1.49 10.93
N TRP A 319 0.81 1.50 9.67
CA TRP A 319 1.84 0.58 9.23
C TRP A 319 3.20 1.08 9.69
N ASP A 320 3.93 0.25 10.43
CA ASP A 320 5.32 0.53 10.80
C ASP A 320 6.24 -0.25 9.85
N GLU A 321 6.89 0.45 8.93
CA GLU A 321 7.80 -0.14 7.94
C GLU A 321 8.98 -0.87 8.58
N ARG A 322 9.50 -0.37 9.72
CA ARG A 322 10.65 -0.98 10.41
C ARG A 322 10.26 -2.28 11.11
N ARG A 323 9.06 -2.32 11.68
CA ARG A 323 8.51 -3.54 12.31
C ARG A 323 7.88 -4.50 11.30
N ALA A 324 7.54 -4.01 10.11
CA ALA A 324 6.70 -4.70 9.12
C ALA A 324 5.38 -5.20 9.75
N ALA A 325 4.75 -4.34 10.55
CA ALA A 325 3.54 -4.69 11.29
C ALA A 325 2.68 -3.44 11.57
N ILE A 326 1.41 -3.68 11.89
CA ILE A 326 0.52 -2.65 12.40
C ILE A 326 0.93 -2.29 13.82
N THR A 327 1.15 -1.01 14.08
CA THR A 327 1.53 -0.48 15.41
C THR A 327 0.68 0.74 15.75
N TYR A 328 0.38 0.92 17.03
CA TYR A 328 -0.28 2.14 17.50
C TYR A 328 0.74 3.30 17.59
N THR A 329 0.41 4.40 16.92
CA THR A 329 1.16 5.65 16.97
C THR A 329 0.34 6.67 17.77
N PRO A 330 0.85 7.16 18.93
CA PRO A 330 0.16 8.18 19.71
C PRO A 330 0.19 9.55 19.02
N ALA A 331 -0.73 10.44 19.39
CA ALA A 331 -0.66 11.84 18.96
C ALA A 331 0.57 12.53 19.59
N SER A 332 1.27 13.36 18.82
CA SER A 332 2.40 14.16 19.28
C SER A 332 2.05 15.63 19.56
N GLY A 333 0.88 16.09 19.14
CA GLY A 333 0.43 17.48 19.22
C GLY A 333 -0.97 17.64 19.79
N GLN A 334 -1.56 18.82 19.58
CA GLN A 334 -2.91 19.14 20.04
C GLN A 334 -3.94 18.27 19.31
N ALA A 335 -4.89 17.72 20.07
CA ALA A 335 -5.95 16.89 19.51
C ALA A 335 -6.83 17.69 18.55
N ALA A 336 -7.09 17.13 17.37
CA ALA A 336 -8.09 17.67 16.45
C ALA A 336 -9.51 17.37 16.95
N GLU A 337 -10.46 18.21 16.56
CA GLU A 337 -11.87 18.08 16.96
C GLU A 337 -12.57 16.89 16.29
N LEU A 338 -12.23 16.62 15.02
CA LEU A 338 -12.86 15.57 14.20
C LEU A 338 -11.88 14.43 13.94
N SER A 339 -12.39 13.20 13.87
CA SER A 339 -11.64 12.02 13.43
C SER A 339 -12.27 11.44 12.17
N ALA A 340 -11.44 10.89 11.26
CA ALA A 340 -11.94 10.25 10.04
C ALA A 340 -12.91 9.11 10.34
N ALA A 341 -12.56 8.24 11.30
CA ALA A 341 -13.44 7.15 11.72
C ALA A 341 -14.79 7.64 12.24
N GLY A 342 -14.80 8.72 13.04
CA GLY A 342 -16.02 9.33 13.55
C GLY A 342 -16.91 9.88 12.43
N ILE A 343 -16.33 10.63 11.48
CA ILE A 343 -17.06 11.17 10.34
C ILE A 343 -17.65 10.07 9.46
N LEU A 344 -16.86 9.04 9.12
CA LEU A 344 -17.33 7.91 8.31
C LEU A 344 -18.49 7.16 8.98
N THR A 345 -18.40 6.96 10.31
CA THR A 345 -19.47 6.31 11.10
C THR A 345 -20.72 7.18 11.11
N ALA A 346 -20.59 8.50 11.33
CA ALA A 346 -21.72 9.41 11.36
C ALA A 346 -22.44 9.50 9.99
N ILE A 347 -21.69 9.45 8.88
CA ILE A 347 -22.26 9.36 7.53
C ILE A 347 -23.01 8.04 7.35
N GLN A 348 -22.43 6.92 7.76
CA GLN A 348 -23.06 5.60 7.70
C GLN A 348 -24.39 5.57 8.47
N ASP A 349 -24.40 6.08 9.70
CA ASP A 349 -25.59 6.13 10.54
C ASP A 349 -26.72 6.95 9.89
N ARG A 350 -26.39 8.10 9.30
CA ARG A 350 -27.36 8.93 8.56
C ARG A 350 -27.92 8.22 7.33
N ILE A 351 -27.10 7.48 6.59
CA ILE A 351 -27.55 6.68 5.44
C ILE A 351 -28.51 5.57 5.91
N GLN A 352 -28.17 4.85 6.97
CA GLN A 352 -29.01 3.78 7.51
C GLN A 352 -30.36 4.29 8.02
N GLN A 353 -30.38 5.45 8.69
CA GLN A 353 -31.61 6.11 9.13
C GLN A 353 -32.52 6.43 7.93
N ARG A 354 -31.96 6.96 6.83
CA ARG A 354 -32.71 7.25 5.60
C ARG A 354 -33.26 6.00 4.93
N LEU A 355 -32.47 4.93 4.86
CA LEU A 355 -32.92 3.64 4.31
C LEU A 355 -34.06 3.04 5.12
N THR A 356 -34.02 3.18 6.46
CA THR A 356 -35.08 2.71 7.37
C THR A 356 -36.36 3.51 7.21
N GLN A 357 -36.26 4.85 7.12
CA GLN A 357 -37.42 5.73 6.89
C GLN A 357 -38.11 5.44 5.55
N LYS A 358 -37.34 5.22 4.47
CA LYS A 358 -37.90 4.85 3.16
C LYS A 358 -38.66 3.52 3.20
N LYS A 359 -38.16 2.51 3.92
CA LYS A 359 -38.86 1.23 4.10
C LYS A 359 -40.15 1.38 4.92
N GLY A 360 -40.12 2.18 5.98
CA GLY A 360 -41.30 2.45 6.81
C GLY A 360 -42.39 3.25 6.09
N ALA A 361 -42.03 4.11 5.14
CA ALA A 361 -42.99 4.88 4.33
C ALA A 361 -43.59 4.09 3.16
N ALA A 362 -43.02 2.93 2.81
CA ALA A 362 -43.48 2.07 1.72
C ALA A 362 -44.37 0.89 2.20
N CYS A 363 -44.52 0.72 3.50
CA CYS A 363 -45.45 -0.23 4.15
C CYS A 363 -46.75 0.49 4.55
#